data_AF-A0A8J6T3Z0-F1
#
_entry.id   AF-A0A8J6T3Z0-F1
#
_cell.length_a   1.000
_cell.length_b   1.000
_cell.length_c   1.000
_cell.angle_alpha   90.00
_cell.angle_beta   90.00
_cell.angle_gamma   90.00
#
_symmetry.space_group_name_H-M   'P 1'
#
loop_
_entity.id
_entity.type
_entity.pdbx_description
1 polymer ?
#
loop_
_entity_poly.entity_id
_entity_poly.type
_entity_poly.pdbx_seq_one_letter_code
_entity_poly.pdbx_strand_id
1 'polypeptide(L)'
;MNNLPATRSERWLLWMLIYGLLFSLLLLINRFVVIGQTFDIGFALRFVLLAFVVSGVVNGFGWLGAKYIWMITTLGLVIGLGLMYFYSARDLTGWEDLASILGLMEGLLIGFVVGVLVEGVYLIMKGRRRSNIK
;
A
#
# COMPACT_ATOMS: atom_id res chain seq x y z
N MET A 1 9.40 -4.14 -18.34
CA MET A 1 9.47 -3.91 -16.88
C MET A 1 10.83 -3.30 -16.48
N ASN A 2 11.28 -2.22 -17.14
CA ASN A 2 12.67 -1.70 -17.01
C ASN A 2 12.82 -0.51 -16.05
N ASN A 3 11.75 -0.08 -15.36
CA ASN A 3 11.73 1.18 -14.59
C ASN A 3 11.70 0.98 -13.05
N LEU A 4 11.57 -0.26 -12.56
CA LEU A 4 11.66 -0.52 -11.12
C LEU A 4 13.12 -0.58 -10.67
N PRO A 5 13.49 -0.04 -9.49
CA PRO A 5 14.85 -0.09 -9.01
C PRO A 5 15.38 -1.54 -8.95
N ALA A 6 16.69 -1.68 -9.09
CA ALA A 6 17.34 -2.98 -8.94
C ALA A 6 17.12 -3.53 -7.52
N THR A 7 17.09 -4.87 -7.40
CA THR A 7 17.02 -5.55 -6.11
C THR A 7 18.14 -5.06 -5.20
N ARG A 8 17.82 -4.78 -3.93
CA ARG A 8 18.73 -4.24 -2.92
C ARG A 8 19.37 -2.87 -3.23
N SER A 9 18.80 -2.10 -4.16
CA SER A 9 19.28 -0.74 -4.45
C SER A 9 18.87 0.26 -3.36
N GLU A 10 19.76 1.21 -3.04
CA GLU A 10 19.46 2.36 -2.16
C GLU A 10 18.30 3.21 -2.66
N ARG A 11 17.99 3.17 -3.97
CA ARG A 11 16.83 3.85 -4.54
C ARG A 11 15.53 3.41 -3.86
N TRP A 12 15.42 2.17 -3.38
CA TRP A 12 14.23 1.71 -2.64
C TRP A 12 14.02 2.46 -1.32
N LEU A 13 15.08 2.96 -0.68
CA LEU A 13 14.94 3.80 0.51
C LEU A 13 14.31 5.15 0.16
N LEU A 14 14.73 5.75 -0.96
CA LEU A 14 14.12 6.98 -1.48
C LEU A 14 12.65 6.74 -1.85
N TRP A 15 12.35 5.62 -2.51
CA TRP A 15 10.97 5.22 -2.82
C TRP A 15 10.15 5.02 -1.55
N MET A 16 10.67 4.36 -0.52
CA MET A 16 9.99 4.20 0.77
C MET A 16 9.66 5.55 1.41
N LEU A 17 10.58 6.52 1.36
CA LEU A 17 10.35 7.85 1.92
C LEU A 17 9.29 8.61 1.13
N ILE A 18 9.39 8.67 -0.19
CA ILE A 18 8.41 9.33 -1.07
C ILE A 18 7.03 8.68 -0.91
N TYR A 19 6.97 7.35 -0.91
CA TYR A 19 5.74 6.59 -0.75
C TYR A 19 5.10 6.82 0.61
N GLY A 20 5.90 6.83 1.68
CA GLY A 20 5.42 7.10 3.04
C GLY A 20 4.86 8.51 3.19
N LEU A 21 5.55 9.52 2.64
CA LEU A 21 5.08 10.92 2.65
C LEU A 21 3.80 11.12 1.82
N LEU A 22 3.74 10.51 0.63
CA LEU A 22 2.55 10.63 -0.22
C LEU A 22 1.35 9.94 0.45
N PHE A 23 1.56 8.74 0.99
CA PHE A 23 0.50 8.00 1.66
C PHE A 23 0.04 8.70 2.95
N SER A 24 0.97 9.24 3.75
CA SER A 24 0.61 10.01 4.94
C SER A 24 -0.22 11.25 4.57
N LEU A 25 0.18 12.00 3.53
CA LEU A 25 -0.56 13.16 3.07
C LEU A 25 -2.01 12.80 2.70
N LEU A 26 -2.22 11.70 1.98
CA LEU A 26 -3.56 11.24 1.60
C LEU A 26 -4.41 10.85 2.81
N LEU A 27 -3.84 10.18 3.81
CA LEU A 27 -4.54 9.83 5.05
C LEU A 27 -4.93 11.09 5.83
N LEU A 28 -4.02 12.07 5.95
CA LEU A 28 -4.29 13.32 6.66
C LEU A 28 -5.35 14.16 5.94
N ILE A 29 -5.31 14.22 4.60
CA ILE A 29 -6.35 14.89 3.79
C ILE A 29 -7.70 14.23 4.02
N ASN A 30 -7.79 12.91 3.93
CA ASN A 30 -9.05 12.21 4.19
C ASN A 30 -9.58 12.53 5.60
N ARG A 31 -8.71 12.50 6.61
CA ARG A 31 -9.12 12.68 8.01
C ARG A 31 -9.55 14.10 8.36
N PHE A 32 -8.74 15.10 8.01
CA PHE A 32 -8.93 16.46 8.48
C PHE A 32 -9.67 17.35 7.48
N VAL A 33 -9.67 16.99 6.19
CA VAL A 33 -10.33 17.77 5.15
C VAL A 33 -11.65 17.13 4.72
N VAL A 34 -11.66 15.83 4.44
CA VAL A 34 -12.88 15.15 3.94
C VAL A 34 -13.88 14.89 5.06
N ILE A 35 -13.43 14.28 6.16
CA ILE A 35 -14.28 14.04 7.35
C ILE A 35 -14.47 15.31 8.18
N GLY A 36 -13.59 16.30 8.02
CA GLY A 36 -13.68 17.58 8.74
C GLY A 36 -13.39 17.48 10.23
N GLN A 37 -12.70 16.42 10.68
CA GLN A 37 -12.31 16.29 12.08
C GLN A 37 -11.39 17.45 12.49
N THR A 38 -11.57 17.96 13.71
CA THR A 38 -10.64 18.95 14.28
C THR A 38 -9.21 18.41 14.26
N PHE A 39 -8.27 19.23 13.80
CA PHE A 39 -6.87 18.85 13.74
C PHE A 39 -6.33 18.53 15.13
N ASP A 40 -5.77 17.33 15.27
CA ASP A 40 -5.14 16.83 16.47
C ASP A 40 -3.82 16.17 16.10
N ILE A 41 -2.75 16.62 16.77
CA ILE A 41 -1.38 16.19 16.45
C ILE A 41 -1.14 14.71 16.78
N GLY A 42 -1.83 14.18 17.78
CA GLY A 42 -1.74 12.77 18.18
C GLY A 42 -2.33 11.86 17.10
N PHE A 43 -3.50 12.20 16.57
CA PHE A 43 -4.08 11.49 15.44
C PHE A 43 -3.24 11.62 14.17
N ALA A 44 -2.75 12.83 13.85
CA ALA A 44 -1.90 13.06 12.70
C ALA A 44 -0.63 12.18 12.73
N LEU A 45 0.05 12.14 13.88
CA LEU A 45 1.26 11.34 14.06
C LEU A 45 0.99 9.84 13.90
N ARG A 46 -0.14 9.33 14.40
CA ARG A 46 -0.54 7.92 14.23
C ARG A 46 -0.72 7.55 12.76
N PHE A 47 -1.36 8.42 11.96
CA PHE A 47 -1.51 8.19 10.53
C PHE A 47 -0.18 8.26 9.77
N VAL A 48 0.71 9.19 10.14
CA VAL A 48 2.06 9.26 9.58
C VAL A 48 2.83 7.97 9.90
N LEU A 49 2.82 7.52 11.15
CA LEU A 49 3.48 6.28 11.55
C LEU A 49 2.92 5.07 10.80
N LEU A 50 1.60 4.95 10.70
CA LEU A 50 0.95 3.90 9.91
C LEU A 50 1.42 3.93 8.45
N ALA A 51 1.46 5.11 7.84
CA ALA A 51 1.89 5.26 6.45
C ALA A 51 3.34 4.82 6.23
N PHE A 52 4.25 5.17 7.15
CA PHE A 52 5.65 4.76 7.08
C PHE A 52 5.85 3.27 7.35
N VAL A 53 5.07 2.68 8.27
CA VAL A 53 5.08 1.22 8.49
C VAL A 53 4.63 0.48 7.23
N VAL A 54 3.49 0.87 6.66
CA VAL A 54 2.97 0.27 5.42
C VAL A 54 3.96 0.48 4.27
N SER A 55 4.49 1.68 4.11
CA SER A 55 5.52 1.97 3.10
C SER A 55 6.76 1.09 3.26
N GLY A 56 7.25 0.92 4.48
CA GLY A 56 8.39 0.07 4.78
C GLY A 56 8.15 -1.40 4.44
N VAL A 57 6.97 -1.93 4.76
CA VAL A 57 6.59 -3.30 4.42
C VAL A 57 6.52 -3.46 2.90
N VAL A 58 5.75 -2.61 2.21
CA VAL A 58 5.53 -2.70 0.76
C VAL A 58 6.85 -2.54 0.00
N ASN A 59 7.60 -1.47 0.28
CA ASN A 59 8.88 -1.22 -0.39
C ASN A 59 9.96 -2.22 0.05
N GLY A 60 9.87 -2.81 1.24
CA GLY A 60 10.71 -3.92 1.68
C GLY A 60 10.59 -5.14 0.78
N PHE A 61 9.37 -5.52 0.39
CA PHE A 61 9.16 -6.59 -0.61
C PHE A 61 9.76 -6.22 -1.97
N GLY A 62 9.59 -4.98 -2.41
CA GLY A 62 10.24 -4.46 -3.61
C GLY A 62 11.76 -4.56 -3.56
N TRP A 63 12.36 -4.17 -2.43
CA TRP A 63 13.79 -4.24 -2.15
C TRP A 63 14.32 -5.69 -2.17
N LEU A 64 13.55 -6.65 -1.66
CA LEU A 64 13.83 -8.09 -1.74
C LEU A 64 13.69 -8.67 -3.17
N GLY A 65 13.14 -7.90 -4.11
CA GLY A 65 12.96 -8.30 -5.51
C GLY A 65 11.60 -8.91 -5.83
N ALA A 66 10.65 -8.92 -4.88
CA ALA A 66 9.27 -9.35 -5.08
C ALA A 66 8.45 -8.25 -5.76
N LYS A 67 8.72 -8.06 -7.06
CA LYS A 67 8.19 -6.93 -7.84
C LYS A 67 6.68 -7.04 -8.04
N TYR A 68 6.12 -8.25 -8.16
CA TYR A 68 4.68 -8.43 -8.32
C TYR A 68 3.94 -8.15 -7.02
N ILE A 69 4.49 -8.58 -5.88
CA ILE A 69 3.96 -8.20 -4.55
C ILE A 69 3.90 -6.69 -4.44
N TRP A 70 5.00 -5.99 -4.71
CA TRP A 70 5.05 -4.53 -4.63
C TRP A 70 4.01 -3.84 -5.54
N MET A 71 3.95 -4.24 -6.82
CA MET A 71 3.03 -3.63 -7.79
C MET A 71 1.56 -3.85 -7.42
N ILE A 72 1.18 -5.09 -7.12
CA ILE A 72 -0.22 -5.46 -6.87
C ILE A 72 -0.67 -4.92 -5.51
N THR A 73 0.19 -4.93 -4.49
CA THR A 73 -0.14 -4.31 -3.19
C THR A 73 -0.30 -2.80 -3.33
N THR A 74 0.55 -2.14 -4.15
CA THR A 74 0.40 -0.72 -4.43
C THR A 74 -0.92 -0.41 -5.14
N LEU A 75 -1.34 -1.25 -6.09
CA LEU A 75 -2.63 -1.11 -6.74
C LEU A 75 -3.79 -1.29 -5.74
N GLY A 76 -3.70 -2.30 -4.87
CA GLY A 76 -4.66 -2.53 -3.79
C GLY A 76 -4.76 -1.34 -2.83
N LEU A 77 -3.64 -0.71 -2.49
CA LEU A 77 -3.61 0.52 -1.69
C LEU A 77 -4.28 1.69 -2.39
N VAL A 78 -4.06 1.88 -3.70
CA VAL A 78 -4.74 2.92 -4.48
C VAL A 78 -6.26 2.69 -4.48
N ILE A 79 -6.70 1.45 -4.69
CA ILE A 79 -8.12 1.09 -4.64
C ILE A 79 -8.68 1.31 -3.22
N GLY A 80 -7.96 0.88 -2.19
CA GLY A 80 -8.36 1.04 -0.79
C GLY A 80 -8.46 2.51 -0.37
N LEU A 81 -7.56 3.37 -0.83
CA LEU A 81 -7.65 4.82 -0.66
C LEU A 81 -8.89 5.40 -1.36
N GLY A 82 -9.23 4.90 -2.55
CA GLY A 82 -10.45 5.27 -3.25
C GLY A 82 -11.71 4.88 -2.47
N LEU A 83 -11.73 3.65 -1.92
CA LEU A 83 -12.82 3.19 -1.05
C LEU A 83 -12.90 4.01 0.23
N MET A 84 -11.76 4.30 0.86
CA MET A 84 -11.68 5.14 2.04
C MET A 84 -12.32 6.51 1.77
N TYR A 85 -11.91 7.18 0.68
CA TYR A 85 -12.50 8.45 0.27
C TYR A 85 -14.01 8.35 0.03
N PHE A 86 -14.46 7.32 -0.69
CA PHE A 86 -15.85 7.13 -1.01
C PHE A 86 -16.73 6.89 0.22
N TYR A 87 -16.26 6.11 1.18
CA TYR A 87 -16.98 5.87 2.43
C TYR A 87 -16.93 7.06 3.38
N SER A 88 -15.82 7.82 3.42
CA SER A 88 -15.71 9.06 4.19
C SER A 88 -16.61 10.17 3.64
N ALA A 89 -16.91 10.16 2.34
CA ALA A 89 -17.75 11.18 1.70
C ALA A 89 -19.25 10.86 1.74
N ARG A 90 -19.62 9.65 2.17
CA ARG A 90 -21.02 9.23 2.30
C ARG A 90 -21.48 9.47 3.73
N ASP A 91 -22.68 9.99 3.88
CA ASP A 91 -23.32 10.13 5.19
C ASP A 91 -23.77 8.75 5.70
N LEU A 92 -22.87 8.04 6.39
CA LEU A 92 -23.07 6.67 6.87
C LEU A 92 -23.55 6.62 8.32
N THR A 93 -24.29 7.64 8.78
CA THR A 93 -24.93 7.63 10.11
C THR A 93 -23.92 7.38 11.24
N GLY A 94 -22.73 7.99 11.14
CA GLY A 94 -21.65 7.86 12.13
C GLY A 94 -20.69 6.67 11.93
N TRP A 95 -20.90 5.83 10.92
CA TRP A 95 -20.02 4.69 10.60
C TRP A 95 -18.91 5.01 9.59
N GLU A 96 -18.84 6.25 9.13
CA GLU A 96 -17.90 6.74 8.10
C GLU A 96 -16.45 6.43 8.43
N ASP A 97 -16.06 6.70 9.68
CA ASP A 97 -14.73 6.44 10.20
C ASP A 97 -14.35 4.97 10.12
N LEU A 98 -15.29 4.08 10.48
CA LEU A 98 -15.03 2.65 10.46
C LEU A 98 -15.00 2.13 9.02
N ALA A 99 -16.01 2.48 8.22
CA ALA A 99 -16.14 2.02 6.84
C ALA A 99 -14.97 2.49 5.97
N SER A 100 -14.50 3.71 6.17
CA SER A 100 -13.35 4.26 5.44
C SER A 100 -12.05 3.51 5.76
N ILE A 101 -11.76 3.27 7.04
CA ILE A 101 -10.59 2.49 7.47
C ILE A 101 -10.69 1.04 6.97
N LEU A 102 -11.87 0.41 7.06
CA LEU A 102 -12.10 -0.94 6.56
C LEU A 102 -11.87 -1.03 5.05
N GLY A 103 -12.38 -0.07 4.27
CA GLY A 103 -12.15 -0.02 2.82
C GLY A 103 -10.67 0.07 2.45
N LEU A 104 -9.89 0.86 3.20
CA LEU A 104 -8.44 0.91 3.05
C LEU A 104 -7.79 -0.44 3.37
N MET A 105 -8.16 -1.06 4.49
CA MET A 105 -7.61 -2.34 4.92
C MET A 105 -7.95 -3.47 3.95
N GLU A 106 -9.17 -3.52 3.44
CA GLU A 106 -9.60 -4.50 2.43
C GLU A 106 -8.78 -4.38 1.16
N GLY A 107 -8.62 -3.15 0.62
CA GLY A 107 -7.80 -2.91 -0.56
C GLY A 107 -6.35 -3.35 -0.36
N LEU A 108 -5.76 -3.00 0.79
CA LEU A 108 -4.40 -3.40 1.17
C LEU A 108 -4.27 -4.93 1.28
N LEU A 109 -5.18 -5.58 2.00
CA LEU A 109 -5.14 -7.04 2.24
C LEU A 109 -5.34 -7.82 0.95
N ILE A 110 -6.35 -7.47 0.14
CA ILE A 110 -6.62 -8.12 -1.14
C ILE A 110 -5.44 -7.92 -2.08
N GLY A 111 -4.93 -6.70 -2.21
CA GLY A 111 -3.76 -6.40 -3.03
C GLY A 111 -2.53 -7.20 -2.59
N PHE A 112 -2.29 -7.29 -1.28
CA PHE A 112 -1.18 -8.07 -0.74
C PHE A 112 -1.32 -9.57 -1.02
N VAL A 113 -2.49 -10.16 -0.73
CA VAL A 113 -2.76 -11.59 -0.95
C VAL A 113 -2.63 -11.95 -2.43
N VAL A 114 -3.24 -11.16 -3.33
CA VAL A 114 -3.12 -11.37 -4.77
C VAL A 114 -1.67 -11.20 -5.22
N GLY A 115 -0.95 -10.21 -4.67
CA GLY A 115 0.48 -10.00 -4.92
C GLY A 115 1.32 -11.22 -4.58
N VAL A 116 1.12 -11.80 -3.40
CA VAL A 116 1.81 -13.01 -2.94
C VAL A 116 1.49 -14.20 -3.85
N LEU A 117 0.22 -14.39 -4.23
CA LEU A 117 -0.18 -15.48 -5.13
C LEU A 117 0.49 -15.34 -6.51
N VAL A 118 0.49 -14.15 -7.10
CA VAL A 118 1.10 -13.90 -8.41
C VAL A 118 2.61 -14.09 -8.37
N GLU A 119 3.29 -13.56 -7.35
CA GLU A 119 4.73 -13.75 -7.17
C GLU A 119 5.08 -15.24 -6.98
N GLY A 120 4.29 -15.96 -6.18
CA GLY A 120 4.45 -17.40 -5.95
C GLY A 120 4.33 -18.21 -7.25
N VAL A 121 3.28 -17.97 -8.04
CA VAL A 121 3.09 -18.62 -9.34
C VAL A 121 4.25 -18.30 -10.29
N TYR A 122 4.69 -17.05 -10.35
CA TYR A 122 5.82 -16.62 -11.17
C TYR A 122 7.11 -17.36 -10.81
N LEU A 123 7.43 -17.48 -9.52
CA LEU A 123 8.62 -18.18 -9.05
C LEU A 123 8.58 -19.68 -9.38
N ILE A 124 7.43 -20.33 -9.22
CA ILE A 124 7.24 -21.75 -9.57
C ILE A 124 7.45 -21.96 -11.08
N MET A 125 6.84 -21.13 -11.91
CA MET A 125 6.96 -21.22 -13.38
C MET A 125 8.41 -20.98 -13.84
N LYS A 126 9.10 -20.00 -13.24
CA LYS A 126 10.50 -19.70 -13.54
C LYS A 126 11.42 -20.86 -13.13
N GLY A 127 11.17 -21.49 -11.98
CA GLY A 127 11.90 -22.67 -11.53
C GLY A 127 11.75 -23.85 -12.50
N ARG A 128 10.51 -24.15 -12.92
CA ARG A 128 10.23 -25.23 -13.90
C ARG A 128 10.93 -25.01 -15.24
N ARG A 129 10.94 -23.78 -15.76
CA ARG A 129 11.65 -23.47 -17.01
C ARG A 129 13.15 -23.69 -16.93
N ARG A 130 13.78 -23.40 -15.78
CA ARG A 130 15.22 -23.65 -15.59
C ARG A 130 15.54 -25.15 -15.45
N SER A 131 14.61 -25.94 -14.92
CA SER A 131 14.77 -27.39 -14.79
C SER A 131 14.69 -28.12 -16.13
N ASN A 132 13.89 -27.62 -17.09
CA ASN A 132 13.73 -28.23 -18.41
C ASN A 132 14.85 -27.87 -19.42
N ILE A 133 15.83 -27.06 -19.02
CA ILE A 133 16.95 -26.60 -19.89
C ILE A 133 18.28 -27.27 -19.45
N LYS A 134 18.27 -28.08 -18.39
CA LYS A 134 19.38 -28.96 -18.00
C LYS A 134 19.09 -30.38 -18.44
#